data_AF-A0A4Y2I2L4-F1
#
_entry.id   AF-A0A4Y2I2L4-F1
#
_cell.length_a   1.000
_cell.length_b   1.000
_cell.length_c   1.000
_cell.angle_alpha   90.00
_cell.angle_beta   90.00
_cell.angle_gamma   90.00
#
_symmetry.space_group_name_H-M   'P 1'
#
loop_
_entity.id
_entity.type
_entity.pdbx_description
1 polymer ?
#
loop_
_entity_poly.entity_id
_entity_poly.type
_entity_poly.pdbx_seq_one_letter_code
_entity_poly.pdbx_strand_id
1 'polypeptide(L)'
;MVNTKEIVPEWQNLASGILVSLGRNFHNEVMEQLLLRFQPGILPHFFVVQTMANLASANVFGMVPFLKSVLGTMLPLLGMVKSENMKWTFAHALAKFCEAILEFIANADKSPDPSVTKEAFVSEISSAYDVLFNNWLPSREAKVRSEVVVALGHMTHLLSPEKLEEQLPKFIPAVLAIYKRHQEYQHTTRGLCMALDAATANHSVVLESLLDNILNALFPQICTLPDYSQPSGVRNHNEVLRCFAVLASVYSNRLVTFLLQKLESSNEAYRIGSLTVFKHLINSCDTHISNKVPLIVSGLRPILDSGNKV
;
A
#
# COMPACT_ATOMS: atom_id res chain seq x y z
N MET A 1 -14.31 -16.87 -22.73
CA MET A 1 -13.93 -16.31 -21.40
C MET A 1 -15.09 -15.60 -20.71
N VAL A 2 -15.75 -14.65 -21.36
CA VAL A 2 -16.67 -13.70 -20.69
C VAL A 2 -18.09 -13.67 -21.26
N ASN A 3 -18.44 -14.64 -22.12
CA ASN A 3 -19.78 -14.70 -22.75
C ASN A 3 -20.85 -15.24 -21.78
N THR A 4 -20.44 -15.86 -20.67
CA THR A 4 -21.32 -16.28 -19.57
C THR A 4 -21.27 -15.25 -18.44
N LYS A 5 -22.38 -15.04 -17.73
CA LYS A 5 -22.39 -14.25 -16.49
C LYS A 5 -21.77 -15.00 -15.31
N GLU A 6 -21.65 -16.31 -15.44
CA GLU A 6 -21.11 -17.19 -14.41
C GLU A 6 -19.59 -17.07 -14.35
N ILE A 7 -19.09 -16.92 -13.12
CA ILE A 7 -17.68 -16.95 -12.79
C ILE A 7 -17.30 -18.41 -12.57
N VAL A 8 -16.54 -18.99 -13.49
CA VAL A 8 -16.01 -20.35 -13.42
C VAL A 8 -14.48 -20.24 -13.40
N PRO A 9 -13.87 -20.15 -12.21
CA PRO A 9 -12.47 -19.72 -12.06
C PRO A 9 -11.47 -20.59 -12.81
N GLU A 10 -11.67 -21.91 -12.88
CA GLU A 10 -10.67 -22.85 -13.44
C GLU A 10 -10.26 -22.47 -14.87
N TRP A 11 -11.21 -22.45 -15.80
CA TRP A 11 -10.90 -22.17 -17.20
C TRP A 11 -10.80 -20.67 -17.49
N GLN A 12 -11.49 -19.81 -16.72
CA GLN A 12 -11.39 -18.36 -16.90
C GLN A 12 -10.04 -17.80 -16.42
N ASN A 13 -9.46 -18.33 -15.35
CA ASN A 13 -8.10 -18.01 -14.94
C ASN A 13 -7.08 -18.45 -16.00
N LEU A 14 -7.23 -19.66 -16.55
CA LEU A 14 -6.35 -20.14 -17.63
C LEU A 14 -6.44 -19.24 -18.87
N ALA A 15 -7.66 -18.88 -19.29
CA ALA A 15 -7.88 -17.97 -20.40
C ALA A 15 -7.26 -16.57 -20.14
N SER A 16 -7.43 -16.05 -18.92
CA SER A 16 -6.79 -14.80 -18.49
C SER A 16 -5.26 -14.91 -18.57
N GLY A 17 -4.67 -16.01 -18.08
CA GLY A 17 -3.24 -16.25 -18.13
C GLY A 17 -2.67 -16.33 -19.55
N ILE A 18 -3.43 -16.92 -20.49
CA ILE A 18 -3.06 -16.93 -21.92
C ILE A 18 -3.05 -15.50 -22.48
N LEU A 19 -4.10 -14.71 -22.21
CA LEU A 19 -4.17 -13.31 -22.66
C LEU A 19 -3.03 -12.46 -22.06
N VAL A 20 -2.72 -12.65 -20.78
CA VAL A 20 -1.60 -11.97 -20.12
C VAL A 20 -0.27 -12.33 -20.77
N SER A 21 -0.07 -13.62 -21.09
CA SER A 21 1.15 -14.09 -21.74
C SER A 21 1.29 -13.53 -23.16
N LEU A 22 0.20 -13.51 -23.94
CA LEU A 22 0.17 -12.90 -25.27
C LEU A 22 0.42 -11.39 -25.21
N GLY A 23 -0.20 -10.69 -24.25
CA GLY A 23 -0.09 -9.25 -24.10
C GLY A 23 1.29 -8.76 -23.68
N ARG A 24 2.26 -9.64 -23.39
CA ARG A 24 3.67 -9.24 -23.26
C ARG A 24 4.26 -8.74 -24.59
N ASN A 25 3.86 -9.36 -25.70
CA ASN A 25 4.36 -9.02 -27.04
C ASN A 25 3.28 -8.41 -27.94
N PHE A 26 2.01 -8.73 -27.70
CA PHE A 26 0.85 -8.31 -28.50
C PHE A 26 -0.16 -7.52 -27.64
N HIS A 27 0.33 -6.53 -26.87
CA HIS A 27 -0.49 -5.77 -25.93
C HIS A 27 -1.58 -4.98 -26.64
N ASN A 28 -1.31 -4.43 -27.83
CA ASN A 28 -2.28 -3.63 -28.58
C ASN A 28 -3.52 -4.46 -28.95
N GLU A 29 -3.32 -5.64 -29.53
CA GLU A 29 -4.38 -6.55 -29.95
C GLU A 29 -5.17 -7.09 -28.76
N VAL A 30 -4.46 -7.47 -27.68
CA VAL A 30 -5.11 -7.95 -26.45
C VAL A 30 -5.94 -6.83 -25.80
N MET A 31 -5.39 -5.62 -25.71
CA MET A 31 -6.10 -4.48 -25.13
C MET A 31 -7.29 -4.05 -25.98
N GLU A 32 -7.19 -4.05 -27.31
CA GLU A 32 -8.32 -3.78 -28.19
C GLU A 32 -9.50 -4.73 -27.88
N GLN A 33 -9.24 -6.03 -27.75
CA GLN A 33 -10.27 -7.01 -27.42
C GLN A 33 -10.83 -6.84 -26.01
N LEU A 34 -10.01 -6.46 -25.02
CA LEU A 34 -10.47 -6.19 -23.66
C LEU A 34 -11.32 -4.92 -23.58
N LEU A 35 -10.92 -3.87 -24.28
CA LEU A 35 -11.63 -2.58 -24.32
C LEU A 35 -13.00 -2.71 -24.98
N LEU A 36 -13.17 -3.56 -26.00
CA LEU A 36 -14.49 -3.90 -26.55
C LEU A 36 -15.45 -4.49 -25.48
N ARG A 37 -14.91 -5.07 -24.39
CA ARG A 37 -15.66 -5.65 -23.27
C ARG A 37 -15.67 -4.76 -22.02
N PHE A 38 -15.02 -3.60 -22.07
CA PHE A 38 -14.92 -2.63 -20.99
C PHE A 38 -15.46 -1.28 -21.47
N GLN A 39 -16.79 -1.14 -21.49
CA GLN A 39 -17.50 -0.01 -22.10
C GLN A 39 -18.12 0.90 -21.03
N PRO A 40 -18.23 2.22 -21.29
CA PRO A 40 -18.87 3.15 -20.36
C PRO A 40 -20.31 2.74 -20.03
N GLY A 41 -20.70 2.86 -18.76
CA GLY A 41 -22.07 2.61 -18.30
C GLY A 41 -22.51 1.14 -18.25
N ILE A 42 -21.64 0.19 -18.60
CA ILE A 42 -21.93 -1.25 -18.54
C ILE A 42 -20.89 -1.91 -17.64
N LEU A 43 -21.35 -2.58 -16.57
CA LEU A 43 -20.46 -3.33 -15.71
C LEU A 43 -19.84 -4.51 -16.48
N PRO A 44 -18.51 -4.61 -16.59
CA PRO A 44 -17.84 -5.68 -17.28
C PRO A 44 -17.88 -6.98 -16.48
N HIS A 45 -17.55 -8.08 -17.13
CA HIS A 45 -17.30 -9.34 -16.44
C HIS A 45 -16.04 -9.24 -15.57
N PHE A 46 -16.04 -9.88 -14.39
CA PHE A 46 -14.93 -9.94 -13.43
C PHE A 46 -13.56 -10.12 -14.10
N PHE A 47 -13.47 -11.12 -14.98
CA PHE A 47 -12.22 -11.48 -15.65
C PHE A 47 -11.71 -10.46 -16.67
N VAL A 48 -12.55 -9.54 -17.17
CA VAL A 48 -12.05 -8.45 -18.02
C VAL A 48 -11.16 -7.52 -17.16
N VAL A 49 -11.68 -7.12 -16.00
CA VAL A 49 -10.98 -6.22 -15.06
C VAL A 49 -9.76 -6.92 -14.47
N GLN A 50 -9.89 -8.17 -14.04
CA GLN A 50 -8.76 -8.95 -13.52
C GLN A 50 -7.65 -9.14 -14.58
N THR A 51 -8.00 -9.39 -15.84
CA THR A 51 -7.00 -9.56 -16.91
C THR A 51 -6.24 -8.27 -17.17
N MET A 52 -6.92 -7.12 -17.20
CA MET A 52 -6.25 -5.82 -17.33
C MET A 52 -5.31 -5.55 -16.15
N ALA A 53 -5.70 -5.88 -14.92
CA ALA A 53 -4.85 -5.76 -13.73
C ALA A 53 -3.58 -6.62 -13.83
N ASN A 54 -3.74 -7.88 -14.25
CA ASN A 54 -2.63 -8.81 -14.43
C ASN A 54 -1.69 -8.37 -15.56
N LEU A 55 -2.25 -7.85 -16.66
CA LEU A 55 -1.47 -7.28 -17.76
C LEU A 55 -0.65 -6.08 -17.31
N ALA A 56 -1.24 -5.16 -16.54
CA ALA A 56 -0.53 -4.00 -16.02
C ALA A 56 0.69 -4.39 -15.17
N SER A 57 0.61 -5.51 -14.44
CA SER A 57 1.75 -6.05 -13.69
C SER A 57 2.76 -6.80 -14.58
N ALA A 58 2.32 -7.38 -15.69
CA ALA A 58 3.15 -8.24 -16.54
C ALA A 58 3.86 -7.49 -17.67
N ASN A 59 3.32 -6.34 -18.09
CA ASN A 59 3.84 -5.51 -19.17
C ASN A 59 3.52 -4.03 -18.90
N VAL A 60 4.27 -3.43 -17.98
CA VAL A 60 4.08 -2.03 -17.55
C VAL A 60 4.14 -1.06 -18.73
N PHE A 61 5.21 -1.12 -19.54
CA PHE A 61 5.40 -0.21 -20.66
C PHE A 61 4.33 -0.33 -21.75
N GLY A 62 3.86 -1.54 -22.04
CA GLY A 62 2.77 -1.76 -23.00
C GLY A 62 1.39 -1.34 -22.48
N MET A 63 1.20 -1.29 -21.16
CA MET A 63 -0.13 -1.06 -20.55
C MET A 63 -0.39 0.40 -20.18
N VAL A 64 0.62 1.11 -19.64
CA VAL A 64 0.45 2.49 -19.15
C VAL A 64 -0.13 3.45 -20.21
N PRO A 65 0.23 3.38 -21.51
CA PRO A 65 -0.39 4.21 -22.55
C PRO A 65 -1.92 4.09 -22.64
N PHE A 66 -2.49 2.93 -22.26
CA PHE A 66 -3.95 2.72 -22.24
C PHE A 66 -4.63 3.19 -20.95
N LEU A 67 -3.88 3.30 -19.85
CA LEU A 67 -4.47 3.46 -18.51
C LEU A 67 -5.26 4.75 -18.36
N LYS A 68 -4.91 5.83 -19.06
CA LYS A 68 -5.68 7.08 -19.04
C LYS A 68 -7.12 6.85 -19.52
N SER A 69 -7.27 6.17 -20.66
CA SER A 69 -8.58 5.85 -21.23
C SER A 69 -9.34 4.81 -20.39
N VAL A 70 -8.63 3.78 -19.91
CA VAL A 70 -9.21 2.75 -19.03
C VAL A 70 -9.75 3.37 -17.74
N LEU A 71 -8.98 4.25 -17.08
CA LEU A 71 -9.42 4.95 -15.87
C LEU A 71 -10.62 5.85 -16.15
N GLY A 72 -10.61 6.63 -17.24
CA GLY A 72 -11.74 7.46 -17.64
C GLY A 72 -13.03 6.65 -17.84
N THR A 73 -12.93 5.46 -18.45
CA THR A 73 -14.07 4.53 -18.60
C THR A 73 -14.47 3.88 -17.29
N MET A 74 -13.50 3.61 -16.40
CA MET A 74 -13.71 2.94 -15.12
C MET A 74 -14.47 3.80 -14.10
N LEU A 75 -14.23 5.11 -14.07
CA LEU A 75 -14.76 6.01 -13.04
C LEU A 75 -16.28 5.97 -12.89
N PRO A 76 -17.10 6.11 -13.96
CA PRO A 76 -18.55 6.01 -13.83
C PRO A 76 -19.02 4.64 -13.34
N LEU A 77 -18.25 3.58 -13.64
CA LEU A 77 -18.59 2.22 -13.26
C LEU A 77 -18.41 1.98 -11.75
N LEU A 78 -17.50 2.70 -11.07
CA LEU A 78 -17.27 2.53 -9.63
C LEU A 78 -18.56 2.77 -8.82
N GLY A 79 -19.38 3.75 -9.22
CA GLY A 79 -20.68 4.00 -8.58
C GLY A 79 -21.73 2.91 -8.82
N MET A 80 -21.55 2.08 -9.85
CA MET A 80 -22.46 0.98 -10.20
C MET A 80 -22.09 -0.33 -9.52
N VAL A 81 -20.84 -0.48 -9.06
CA VAL A 81 -20.35 -1.72 -8.44
C VAL A 81 -20.99 -1.94 -7.07
N LYS A 82 -21.87 -2.95 -6.99
CA LYS A 82 -22.57 -3.31 -5.75
C LYS A 82 -22.00 -4.55 -5.06
N SER A 83 -21.62 -5.57 -5.83
CA SER A 83 -21.18 -6.85 -5.25
C SER A 83 -19.76 -6.77 -4.69
N GLU A 84 -19.52 -7.44 -3.55
CA GLU A 84 -18.23 -7.40 -2.86
C GLU A 84 -17.09 -7.96 -3.72
N ASN A 85 -17.34 -9.04 -4.49
CA ASN A 85 -16.33 -9.58 -5.42
C ASN A 85 -15.93 -8.58 -6.50
N MET A 86 -16.87 -7.78 -7.00
CA MET A 86 -16.56 -6.75 -7.99
C MET A 86 -15.85 -5.56 -7.34
N LYS A 87 -16.23 -5.14 -6.12
CA LYS A 87 -15.48 -4.12 -5.37
C LYS A 87 -14.03 -4.52 -5.17
N TRP A 88 -13.81 -5.78 -4.76
CA TRP A 88 -12.47 -6.33 -4.61
C TRP A 88 -11.68 -6.26 -5.92
N THR A 89 -12.27 -6.72 -7.03
CA THR A 89 -11.58 -6.77 -8.34
C THR A 89 -11.24 -5.39 -8.88
N PHE A 90 -12.14 -4.42 -8.73
CA PHE A 90 -11.88 -3.05 -9.14
C PHE A 90 -10.82 -2.38 -8.26
N ALA A 91 -10.87 -2.58 -6.93
CA ALA A 91 -9.83 -2.09 -6.04
C ALA A 91 -8.47 -2.71 -6.38
N HIS A 92 -8.43 -4.01 -6.64
CA HIS A 92 -7.23 -4.72 -7.06
C HIS A 92 -6.67 -4.17 -8.38
N ALA A 93 -7.51 -3.97 -9.38
CA ALA A 93 -7.10 -3.40 -10.65
C ALA A 93 -6.57 -1.98 -10.50
N LEU A 94 -7.23 -1.14 -9.72
CA LEU A 94 -6.76 0.22 -9.43
C LEU A 94 -5.40 0.22 -8.72
N ALA A 95 -5.19 -0.69 -7.76
CA ALA A 95 -3.88 -0.85 -7.12
C ALA A 95 -2.80 -1.20 -8.15
N LYS A 96 -3.07 -2.16 -9.04
CA LYS A 96 -2.14 -2.59 -10.11
C LYS A 96 -1.88 -1.52 -11.16
N PHE A 97 -2.88 -0.72 -11.49
CA PHE A 97 -2.70 0.42 -12.39
C PHE A 97 -1.82 1.49 -11.75
N CYS A 98 -2.03 1.81 -10.47
CA CYS A 98 -1.18 2.76 -9.76
C CYS A 98 0.28 2.25 -9.66
N GLU A 99 0.47 0.97 -9.32
CA GLU A 99 1.79 0.33 -9.28
C GLU A 99 2.50 0.43 -10.65
N ALA A 100 1.81 0.08 -11.74
CA ALA A 100 2.36 0.18 -13.09
C ALA A 100 2.69 1.62 -13.50
N ILE A 101 1.84 2.60 -13.18
CA ILE A 101 2.12 4.02 -13.46
C ILE A 101 3.38 4.49 -12.72
N LEU A 102 3.51 4.14 -11.43
CA LEU A 102 4.68 4.51 -10.63
C LEU A 102 5.96 3.85 -11.17
N GLU A 103 5.90 2.57 -11.53
CA GLU A 103 7.04 1.85 -12.12
C GLU A 103 7.46 2.44 -13.47
N PHE A 104 6.50 2.80 -14.31
CA PHE A 104 6.74 3.43 -15.61
C PHE A 104 7.46 4.78 -15.45
N ILE A 105 6.99 5.62 -14.53
CA ILE A 105 7.60 6.93 -14.24
C ILE A 105 8.99 6.75 -13.65
N ALA A 106 9.18 5.79 -12.74
CA ALA A 106 10.48 5.50 -12.14
C ALA A 106 11.53 4.98 -13.14
N ASN A 107 11.08 4.43 -14.28
CA ASN A 107 11.92 3.93 -15.36
C ASN A 107 11.69 4.70 -16.67
N ALA A 108 11.48 6.01 -16.58
CA ALA A 108 11.19 6.87 -17.73
C ALA A 108 12.30 6.82 -18.81
N ASP A 109 13.54 6.51 -18.44
CA ASP A 109 14.68 6.30 -19.35
C ASP A 109 14.50 5.09 -20.29
N LYS A 110 13.73 4.09 -19.86
CA LYS A 110 13.41 2.88 -20.64
C LYS A 110 12.01 2.92 -21.24
N SER A 111 11.26 3.98 -20.97
CA SER A 111 9.88 4.12 -21.40
C SER A 111 9.78 4.37 -22.91
N PRO A 112 8.76 3.79 -23.58
CA PRO A 112 8.45 4.12 -24.97
C PRO A 112 7.97 5.57 -25.14
N ASP A 113 7.44 6.18 -24.08
CA ASP A 113 7.05 7.59 -24.03
C ASP A 113 7.47 8.22 -22.69
N PRO A 114 8.65 8.84 -22.64
CA PRO A 114 9.14 9.50 -21.42
C PRO A 114 8.35 10.76 -21.02
N SER A 115 7.44 11.26 -21.87
CA SER A 115 6.65 12.47 -21.58
C SER A 115 5.47 12.20 -20.64
N VAL A 116 5.13 10.92 -20.41
CA VAL A 116 4.06 10.54 -19.49
C VAL A 116 4.52 10.75 -18.05
N THR A 117 3.91 11.72 -17.39
CA THR A 117 4.19 12.06 -15.99
C THR A 117 3.02 11.73 -15.07
N LYS A 118 3.24 11.88 -13.76
CA LYS A 118 2.22 11.70 -12.72
C LYS A 118 0.98 12.55 -12.99
N GLU A 119 1.17 13.79 -13.43
CA GLU A 119 0.12 14.79 -13.69
C GLU A 119 -0.94 14.27 -14.66
N ALA A 120 -0.55 13.39 -15.59
CA ALA A 120 -1.46 12.78 -16.54
C ALA A 120 -2.58 11.96 -15.87
N PHE A 121 -2.40 11.48 -14.64
CA PHE A 121 -3.34 10.56 -13.97
C PHE A 121 -3.99 11.14 -12.70
N VAL A 122 -3.54 12.30 -12.22
CA VAL A 122 -3.95 12.87 -10.92
C VAL A 122 -5.48 13.00 -10.81
N SER A 123 -6.16 13.47 -11.86
CA SER A 123 -7.60 13.70 -11.86
C SER A 123 -8.40 12.41 -11.67
N GLU A 124 -8.08 11.38 -12.46
CA GLU A 124 -8.77 10.10 -12.39
C GLU A 124 -8.48 9.36 -11.08
N ILE A 125 -7.23 9.37 -10.65
CA ILE A 125 -6.84 8.74 -9.38
C ILE A 125 -7.51 9.44 -8.19
N SER A 126 -7.58 10.76 -8.18
CA SER A 126 -8.26 11.51 -7.11
C SER A 126 -9.75 11.16 -7.05
N SER A 127 -10.40 11.05 -8.21
CA SER A 127 -11.82 10.69 -8.30
C SER A 127 -12.08 9.26 -7.82
N ALA A 128 -11.22 8.31 -8.22
CA ALA A 128 -11.31 6.93 -7.76
C ALA A 128 -11.04 6.80 -6.26
N TYR A 129 -10.05 7.54 -5.74
CA TYR A 129 -9.71 7.60 -4.33
C TYR A 129 -10.94 7.98 -3.49
N ASP A 130 -11.65 9.04 -3.88
CA ASP A 130 -12.82 9.52 -3.14
C ASP A 130 -13.93 8.45 -3.09
N VAL A 131 -14.16 7.71 -4.18
CA VAL A 131 -15.15 6.62 -4.19
C VAL A 131 -14.72 5.47 -3.29
N LEU A 132 -13.47 5.02 -3.40
CA LEU A 132 -12.95 3.90 -2.62
C LEU A 132 -12.95 4.23 -1.12
N PHE A 133 -12.44 5.41 -0.76
CA PHE A 133 -12.33 5.83 0.62
C PHE A 133 -13.70 6.03 1.30
N ASN A 134 -14.62 6.73 0.64
CA ASN A 134 -15.90 7.06 1.26
C ASN A 134 -16.91 5.90 1.20
N ASN A 135 -16.91 5.11 0.13
CA ASN A 135 -17.99 4.14 -0.13
C ASN A 135 -17.56 2.69 0.05
N TRP A 136 -16.29 2.34 -0.16
CA TRP A 136 -15.85 0.94 -0.18
C TRP A 136 -15.01 0.55 1.05
N LEU A 137 -14.19 1.45 1.57
CA LEU A 137 -13.43 1.24 2.82
C LEU A 137 -14.35 0.91 4.02
N PRO A 138 -15.57 1.47 4.15
CA PRO A 138 -16.50 1.06 5.20
C PRO A 138 -17.17 -0.31 4.98
N SER A 139 -16.86 -1.05 3.91
CA SER A 139 -17.45 -2.37 3.63
C SER A 139 -17.35 -3.27 4.85
N ARG A 140 -18.33 -4.15 5.06
CA ARG A 140 -18.31 -5.16 6.12
C ARG A 140 -17.38 -6.33 5.79
N GLU A 141 -17.07 -6.54 4.52
CA GLU A 141 -16.25 -7.66 4.08
C GLU A 141 -14.75 -7.38 4.25
N ALA A 142 -14.07 -8.26 4.98
CA ALA A 142 -12.66 -8.06 5.35
C ALA A 142 -11.73 -8.06 4.14
N LYS A 143 -11.95 -8.96 3.18
CA LYS A 143 -11.15 -9.02 1.96
C LYS A 143 -11.26 -7.74 1.14
N VAL A 144 -12.46 -7.18 1.00
CA VAL A 144 -12.69 -5.93 0.28
C VAL A 144 -12.00 -4.77 0.99
N ARG A 145 -12.17 -4.63 2.31
CA ARG A 145 -11.48 -3.58 3.06
C ARG A 145 -9.97 -3.65 2.90
N SER A 146 -9.38 -4.83 3.03
CA SER A 146 -7.93 -5.02 2.90
C SER A 146 -7.43 -4.59 1.52
N GLU A 147 -8.12 -5.00 0.45
CA GLU A 147 -7.75 -4.61 -0.91
C GLU A 147 -7.92 -3.11 -1.16
N VAL A 148 -8.99 -2.51 -0.64
CA VAL A 148 -9.24 -1.06 -0.73
C VAL A 148 -8.14 -0.27 -0.02
N VAL A 149 -7.68 -0.70 1.15
CA VAL A 149 -6.56 -0.05 1.86
C VAL A 149 -5.28 -0.11 1.03
N VAL A 150 -4.98 -1.24 0.39
CA VAL A 150 -3.82 -1.38 -0.49
C VAL A 150 -3.95 -0.48 -1.71
N ALA A 151 -5.12 -0.44 -2.35
CA ALA A 151 -5.38 0.43 -3.50
C ALA A 151 -5.19 1.91 -3.14
N LEU A 152 -5.81 2.37 -2.04
CA LEU A 152 -5.67 3.73 -1.55
C LEU A 152 -4.21 4.07 -1.21
N GLY A 153 -3.45 3.13 -0.63
CA GLY A 153 -2.02 3.32 -0.37
C GLY A 153 -1.18 3.50 -1.64
N HIS A 154 -1.50 2.83 -2.75
CA HIS A 154 -0.84 3.12 -4.04
C HIS A 154 -1.27 4.49 -4.58
N MET A 155 -2.55 4.82 -4.46
CA MET A 155 -3.09 6.09 -4.95
C MET A 155 -2.47 7.30 -4.25
N THR A 156 -2.08 7.22 -2.96
CA THR A 156 -1.47 8.35 -2.25
C THR A 156 -0.20 8.88 -2.92
N HIS A 157 0.57 8.03 -3.62
CA HIS A 157 1.73 8.48 -4.39
C HIS A 157 1.35 9.26 -5.66
N LEU A 158 0.14 9.07 -6.17
CA LEU A 158 -0.37 9.66 -7.41
C LEU A 158 -1.36 10.81 -7.17
N LEU A 159 -1.71 11.13 -5.91
CA LEU A 159 -2.48 12.33 -5.57
C LEU A 159 -1.65 13.60 -5.71
N SER A 160 -2.31 14.76 -5.90
CA SER A 160 -1.64 16.05 -5.75
C SER A 160 -1.22 16.27 -4.28
N PRO A 161 -0.17 17.06 -4.00
CA PRO A 161 0.25 17.36 -2.63
C PRO A 161 -0.89 17.94 -1.78
N GLU A 162 -1.72 18.81 -2.35
CA GLU A 162 -2.83 19.47 -1.66
C GLU A 162 -3.92 18.47 -1.28
N LYS A 163 -4.27 17.57 -2.21
CA LYS A 163 -5.25 16.51 -1.95
C LYS A 163 -4.70 15.54 -0.91
N LEU A 164 -3.41 15.18 -0.98
CA LEU A 164 -2.79 14.29 0.00
C LEU A 164 -2.87 14.88 1.42
N GLU A 165 -2.50 16.15 1.61
CA GLU A 165 -2.62 16.87 2.88
C GLU A 165 -4.06 16.84 3.42
N GLU A 166 -5.06 17.06 2.56
CA GLU A 166 -6.46 17.05 2.93
C GLU A 166 -6.96 15.65 3.37
N GLN A 167 -6.41 14.58 2.77
CA GLN A 167 -6.86 13.21 2.99
C GLN A 167 -6.15 12.49 4.14
N LEU A 168 -4.86 12.77 4.39
CA LEU A 168 -4.08 12.14 5.46
C LEU A 168 -4.76 12.13 6.85
N PRO A 169 -5.34 13.24 7.36
CA PRO A 169 -5.98 13.26 8.67
C PRO A 169 -7.27 12.43 8.74
N LYS A 170 -7.84 12.04 7.60
CA LYS A 170 -8.99 11.12 7.51
C LYS A 170 -8.52 9.68 7.31
N PHE A 171 -7.57 9.48 6.40
CA PHE A 171 -7.07 8.18 5.99
C PHE A 171 -6.34 7.46 7.10
N ILE A 172 -5.36 8.12 7.75
CA ILE A 172 -4.54 7.48 8.78
C ILE A 172 -5.41 6.96 9.93
N PRO A 173 -6.29 7.75 10.57
CA PRO A 173 -7.16 7.23 11.62
C PRO A 173 -8.07 6.09 11.16
N ALA A 174 -8.60 6.16 9.92
CA ALA A 174 -9.44 5.10 9.37
C ALA A 174 -8.68 3.78 9.24
N VAL A 175 -7.44 3.81 8.74
CA VAL A 175 -6.58 2.63 8.65
C VAL A 175 -6.16 2.13 10.04
N LEU A 176 -5.80 3.03 10.95
CA LEU A 176 -5.43 2.64 12.32
C LEU A 176 -6.60 1.96 13.07
N ALA A 177 -7.84 2.35 12.78
CA ALA A 177 -9.02 1.70 13.35
C ALA A 177 -9.23 0.25 12.87
N ILE A 178 -8.65 -0.15 11.74
CA ILE A 178 -8.74 -1.52 11.22
C ILE A 178 -7.94 -2.50 12.08
N TYR A 179 -6.79 -2.07 12.64
CA TYR A 179 -6.01 -2.90 13.58
C TYR A 179 -6.82 -3.34 14.80
N LYS A 180 -7.83 -2.56 15.21
CA LYS A 180 -8.69 -2.90 16.35
C LYS A 180 -9.74 -3.97 16.03
N ARG A 181 -9.98 -4.28 14.75
CA ARG A 181 -11.13 -5.10 14.30
C ARG A 181 -10.73 -6.44 13.70
N HIS A 182 -9.56 -6.53 13.07
CA HIS A 182 -9.14 -7.68 12.26
C HIS A 182 -8.03 -8.47 12.93
N GLN A 183 -7.75 -9.67 12.41
CA GLN A 183 -6.59 -10.49 12.81
C GLN A 183 -5.49 -10.52 11.75
N GLU A 184 -5.82 -10.24 10.47
CA GLU A 184 -4.83 -10.17 9.39
C GLU A 184 -4.49 -8.72 9.04
N TYR A 185 -3.30 -8.26 9.45
CA TYR A 185 -2.91 -6.86 9.34
C TYR A 185 -1.99 -6.54 8.16
N GLN A 186 -1.44 -7.54 7.47
CA GLN A 186 -0.40 -7.33 6.45
C GLN A 186 -0.79 -6.29 5.39
N HIS A 187 -1.99 -6.40 4.82
CA HIS A 187 -2.48 -5.47 3.79
C HIS A 187 -2.77 -4.08 4.35
N THR A 188 -3.29 -4.02 5.58
CA THR A 188 -3.52 -2.77 6.32
C THR A 188 -2.20 -2.03 6.56
N THR A 189 -1.19 -2.73 7.06
CA THR A 189 0.15 -2.18 7.30
C THR A 189 0.81 -1.74 6.01
N ARG A 190 0.72 -2.54 4.95
CA ARG A 190 1.26 -2.18 3.63
C ARG A 190 0.65 -0.87 3.12
N GLY A 191 -0.68 -0.75 3.10
CA GLY A 191 -1.35 0.47 2.65
C GLY A 191 -1.02 1.69 3.51
N LEU A 192 -0.96 1.53 4.84
CA LEU A 192 -0.50 2.60 5.75
C LEU A 192 0.92 3.05 5.38
N CYS A 193 1.82 2.10 5.20
CA CYS A 193 3.23 2.37 4.97
C CYS A 193 3.47 3.10 3.63
N MET A 194 2.68 2.81 2.59
CA MET A 194 2.70 3.57 1.34
C MET A 194 2.19 5.01 1.53
N ALA A 195 1.15 5.21 2.32
CA ALA A 195 0.68 6.56 2.65
C ALA A 195 1.71 7.36 3.46
N LEU A 196 2.42 6.72 4.40
CA LEU A 196 3.52 7.35 5.15
C LEU A 196 4.68 7.71 4.22
N ASP A 197 5.01 6.83 3.27
CA ASP A 197 6.07 7.06 2.29
C ASP A 197 5.72 8.24 1.38
N ALA A 198 4.50 8.27 0.84
CA ALA A 198 4.00 9.40 0.07
C ALA A 198 4.01 10.71 0.88
N ALA A 199 3.55 10.67 2.13
CA ALA A 199 3.50 11.85 3.00
C ALA A 199 4.90 12.39 3.35
N THR A 200 5.86 11.51 3.65
CA THR A 200 7.24 11.90 3.94
C THR A 200 7.94 12.45 2.70
N ALA A 201 7.75 11.83 1.53
CA ALA A 201 8.28 12.32 0.26
C ALA A 201 7.74 13.69 -0.15
N ASN A 202 6.51 14.05 0.26
CA ASN A 202 5.91 15.36 0.03
C ASN A 202 6.11 16.34 1.20
N HIS A 203 6.95 16.00 2.19
CA HIS A 203 7.21 16.82 3.38
C HIS A 203 5.94 17.25 4.13
N SER A 204 5.03 16.29 4.34
CA SER A 204 3.72 16.58 4.89
C SER A 204 3.77 17.21 6.28
N VAL A 205 3.05 18.32 6.45
CA VAL A 205 2.95 19.04 7.73
C VAL A 205 1.96 18.34 8.65
N VAL A 206 0.84 17.85 8.12
CA VAL A 206 -0.19 17.18 8.93
C VAL A 206 0.33 15.85 9.51
N LEU A 207 1.26 15.16 8.83
CA LEU A 207 1.83 13.91 9.32
C LEU A 207 2.47 14.05 10.71
N GLU A 208 3.11 15.19 11.01
CA GLU A 208 3.74 15.43 12.30
C GLU A 208 2.74 15.39 13.47
N SER A 209 1.54 15.93 13.24
CA SER A 209 0.45 15.93 14.24
C SER A 209 -0.13 14.53 14.50
N LEU A 210 0.05 13.61 13.56
CA LEU A 210 -0.47 12.24 13.63
C LEU A 210 0.58 11.25 14.14
N LEU A 211 1.84 11.67 14.26
CA LEU A 211 2.97 10.78 14.53
C LEU A 211 2.78 9.93 15.78
N ASP A 212 2.39 10.53 16.90
CA ASP A 212 2.25 9.78 18.16
C ASP A 212 1.14 8.72 18.07
N ASN A 213 0.05 9.01 17.35
CA ASN A 213 -1.03 8.04 17.11
C ASN A 213 -0.53 6.87 16.24
N ILE A 214 0.24 7.17 15.20
CA ILE A 214 0.84 6.16 14.32
C ILE A 214 1.80 5.26 15.10
N LEU A 215 2.73 5.86 15.86
CA LEU A 215 3.73 5.12 16.64
C LEU A 215 3.07 4.23 17.69
N ASN A 216 2.07 4.73 18.42
CA ASN A 216 1.35 3.94 19.42
C ASN A 216 0.49 2.82 18.82
N ALA A 217 0.06 2.94 17.55
CA ALA A 217 -0.67 1.88 16.86
C ALA A 217 0.25 0.82 16.23
N LEU A 218 1.40 1.23 15.68
CA LEU A 218 2.38 0.33 15.05
C LEU A 218 3.22 -0.43 16.06
N PHE A 219 3.61 0.20 17.18
CA PHE A 219 4.52 -0.42 18.12
C PHE A 219 4.01 -1.74 18.74
N PRO A 220 2.72 -1.88 19.12
CA PRO A 220 2.21 -3.17 19.57
C PRO A 220 2.33 -4.29 18.52
N GLN A 221 2.28 -3.94 17.23
CA GLN A 221 2.39 -4.92 16.13
C GLN A 221 3.79 -5.51 16.00
N ILE A 222 4.84 -4.76 16.36
CA ILE A 222 6.22 -5.28 16.37
C ILE A 222 6.52 -6.09 17.64
N CYS A 223 5.81 -5.82 18.74
CA CYS A 223 6.03 -6.50 20.03
C CYS A 223 5.56 -7.96 20.02
N THR A 224 4.63 -8.31 19.14
CA THR A 224 4.25 -9.70 18.87
C THR A 224 5.26 -10.35 17.92
N LEU A 225 5.98 -11.35 18.42
CA LEU A 225 6.91 -12.14 17.61
C LEU A 225 6.15 -12.83 16.45
N PRO A 226 6.68 -12.76 15.22
CA PRO A 226 6.04 -13.41 14.09
C PRO A 226 6.12 -14.93 14.24
N ASP A 227 4.98 -15.60 14.06
CA ASP A 227 4.95 -17.05 13.88
C ASP A 227 5.53 -17.38 12.50
N TYR A 228 6.73 -17.95 12.49
CA TYR A 228 7.44 -18.31 11.25
C TYR A 228 6.76 -19.43 10.46
N SER A 229 5.78 -20.13 11.04
CA SER A 229 4.91 -21.06 10.31
C SER A 229 3.82 -20.35 9.50
N GLN A 230 3.55 -19.06 9.79
CA GLN A 230 2.52 -18.25 9.14
C GLN A 230 3.16 -17.13 8.29
N PRO A 231 3.24 -17.30 6.95
CA PRO A 231 3.88 -16.31 6.08
C PRO A 231 3.29 -14.90 6.17
N SER A 232 1.99 -14.77 6.46
CA SER A 232 1.30 -13.48 6.60
C SER A 232 1.78 -12.68 7.82
N GLY A 233 2.06 -13.36 8.95
CA GLY A 233 2.59 -12.74 10.17
C GLY A 233 3.98 -12.16 9.95
N VAL A 234 4.87 -12.93 9.30
CA VAL A 234 6.23 -12.48 8.94
C VAL A 234 6.19 -11.27 8.00
N ARG A 235 5.34 -11.32 6.97
CA ARG A 235 5.17 -10.20 6.03
C ARG A 235 4.65 -8.94 6.73
N ASN A 236 3.69 -9.09 7.64
CA ASN A 236 3.19 -7.96 8.42
C ASN A 236 4.30 -7.34 9.27
N HIS A 237 5.09 -8.17 9.96
CA HIS A 237 6.20 -7.71 10.79
C HIS A 237 7.22 -6.89 9.96
N ASN A 238 7.54 -7.35 8.74
CA ASN A 238 8.42 -6.61 7.82
C ASN A 238 7.82 -5.28 7.36
N GLU A 239 6.51 -5.22 7.07
CA GLU A 239 5.85 -3.97 6.71
C GLU A 239 5.83 -2.97 7.88
N VAL A 240 5.67 -3.44 9.12
CA VAL A 240 5.75 -2.58 10.32
C VAL A 240 7.16 -1.99 10.45
N LEU A 241 8.21 -2.80 10.26
CA LEU A 241 9.58 -2.31 10.24
C LEU A 241 9.80 -1.26 9.14
N ARG A 242 9.22 -1.48 7.96
CA ARG A 242 9.25 -0.50 6.86
C ARG A 242 8.58 0.81 7.25
N CYS A 243 7.46 0.79 7.98
CA CYS A 243 6.83 2.03 8.49
C CYS A 243 7.81 2.82 9.37
N PHE A 244 8.52 2.15 10.28
CA PHE A 244 9.49 2.81 11.14
C PHE A 244 10.67 3.38 10.34
N ALA A 245 11.17 2.67 9.33
CA ALA A 245 12.23 3.15 8.46
C ALA A 245 11.80 4.41 7.68
N VAL A 246 10.61 4.39 7.09
CA VAL A 246 10.02 5.57 6.42
C VAL A 246 9.92 6.75 7.37
N LEU A 247 9.38 6.56 8.58
CA LEU A 247 9.26 7.62 9.58
C LEU A 247 10.63 8.12 10.07
N ALA A 248 11.64 7.25 10.15
CA ALA A 248 12.98 7.63 10.59
C ALA A 248 13.65 8.64 9.64
N SER A 249 13.33 8.59 8.35
CA SER A 249 13.89 9.52 7.34
C SER A 249 13.64 10.99 7.67
N VAL A 250 12.50 11.30 8.31
CA VAL A 250 12.08 12.66 8.66
C VAL A 250 12.07 12.88 10.18
N TYR A 251 11.60 11.91 10.97
CA TYR A 251 11.32 12.06 12.40
C TYR A 251 12.26 11.27 13.32
N SER A 252 13.49 10.96 12.87
CA SER A 252 14.46 10.14 13.61
C SER A 252 14.63 10.53 15.09
N ASN A 253 14.67 11.83 15.43
CA ASN A 253 14.78 12.28 16.83
C ASN A 253 13.58 11.83 17.68
N ARG A 254 12.36 12.15 17.24
CA ARG A 254 11.13 11.79 17.96
C ARG A 254 10.98 10.26 18.05
N LEU A 255 11.32 9.56 16.98
CA LEU A 255 11.28 8.10 16.93
C LEU A 255 12.25 7.46 17.93
N VAL A 256 13.52 7.92 17.98
CA VAL A 256 14.51 7.40 18.94
C VAL A 256 14.05 7.66 20.37
N THR A 257 13.58 8.88 20.68
CA THR A 257 13.04 9.21 22.01
C THR A 257 11.88 8.30 22.39
N PHE A 258 10.92 8.09 21.49
CA PHE A 258 9.79 7.18 21.72
C PHE A 258 10.26 5.76 22.03
N LEU A 259 11.18 5.21 21.23
CA LEU A 259 11.68 3.85 21.40
C LEU A 259 12.47 3.66 22.71
N LEU A 260 13.27 4.66 23.10
CA LEU A 260 13.97 4.69 24.39
C LEU A 260 12.99 4.67 25.57
N GLN A 261 11.93 5.47 25.52
CA GLN A 261 10.87 5.43 26.55
C GLN A 261 10.18 4.06 26.63
N LYS A 262 9.92 3.41 25.49
CA LYS A 262 9.34 2.05 25.48
C LYS A 262 10.31 1.00 26.02
N LEU A 263 11.61 1.21 25.82
CA LEU A 263 12.68 0.33 26.27
C LEU A 263 12.84 0.39 27.81
N GLU A 264 12.54 1.52 28.45
CA GLU A 264 12.49 1.66 29.91
C GLU A 264 11.29 0.93 30.56
N SER A 265 10.31 0.48 29.76
CA SER A 265 9.15 -0.26 30.27
C SER A 265 9.58 -1.55 30.99
N SER A 266 8.82 -1.97 32.02
CA SER A 266 8.99 -3.29 32.64
C SER A 266 8.48 -4.44 31.76
N ASN A 267 7.73 -4.14 30.69
CA ASN A 267 7.21 -5.14 29.77
C ASN A 267 8.31 -5.65 28.84
N GLU A 268 8.66 -6.93 28.96
CA GLU A 268 9.69 -7.58 28.14
C GLU A 268 9.38 -7.51 26.64
N ALA A 269 8.11 -7.68 26.24
CA ALA A 269 7.72 -7.59 24.84
C ALA A 269 7.97 -6.19 24.25
N TYR A 270 7.81 -5.14 25.06
CA TYR A 270 8.12 -3.77 24.65
C TYR A 270 9.63 -3.55 24.51
N ARG A 271 10.43 -4.11 25.42
CA ARG A 271 11.89 -4.06 25.30
C ARG A 271 12.36 -4.75 24.02
N ILE A 272 11.90 -5.97 23.78
CA ILE A 272 12.22 -6.74 22.57
C ILE A 272 11.74 -5.99 21.31
N GLY A 273 10.53 -5.43 21.33
CA GLY A 273 10.00 -4.61 20.24
C GLY A 273 10.90 -3.41 19.92
N SER A 274 11.26 -2.62 20.94
CA SER A 274 12.17 -1.48 20.77
C SER A 274 13.53 -1.89 20.22
N LEU A 275 14.13 -2.96 20.74
CA LEU A 275 15.42 -3.49 20.27
C LEU A 275 15.33 -3.97 18.81
N THR A 276 14.22 -4.61 18.44
CA THR A 276 13.98 -5.08 17.08
C THR A 276 13.91 -3.91 16.10
N VAL A 277 13.20 -2.84 16.46
CA VAL A 277 13.14 -1.62 15.65
C VAL A 277 14.50 -0.94 15.59
N PHE A 278 15.21 -0.75 16.71
CA PHE A 278 16.55 -0.17 16.70
C PHE A 278 17.53 -0.96 15.82
N LYS A 279 17.55 -2.29 15.95
CA LYS A 279 18.36 -3.17 15.10
C LYS A 279 18.05 -2.94 13.62
N HIS A 280 16.76 -2.88 13.26
CA HIS A 280 16.38 -2.61 11.88
C HIS A 280 16.89 -1.24 11.42
N LEU A 281 16.58 -0.18 12.16
CA LEU A 281 16.93 1.20 11.83
C LEU A 281 18.43 1.44 11.71
N ILE A 282 19.25 0.84 12.59
CA ILE A 282 20.72 0.94 12.52
C ILE A 282 21.23 0.27 11.23
N ASN A 283 20.63 -0.84 10.82
CA ASN A 283 21.06 -1.58 9.63
C ASN A 283 20.52 -1.01 8.31
N SER A 284 19.36 -0.35 8.32
CA SER A 284 18.67 0.10 7.11
C SER A 284 18.61 1.62 6.91
N CYS A 285 18.87 2.42 7.95
CA CYS A 285 18.72 3.88 7.93
C CYS A 285 19.97 4.62 8.43
N ASP A 286 21.17 4.20 8.01
CA ASP A 286 22.45 4.73 8.49
C ASP A 286 22.56 6.27 8.38
N THR A 287 22.09 6.83 7.26
CA THR A 287 22.06 8.28 7.00
C THR A 287 21.30 9.08 8.05
N HIS A 288 20.29 8.49 8.69
CA HIS A 288 19.41 9.17 9.64
C HIS A 288 19.66 8.76 11.10
N ILE A 289 20.32 7.63 11.34
CA ILE A 289 20.43 7.00 12.67
C ILE A 289 21.86 6.97 13.21
N SER A 290 22.89 6.96 12.35
CA SER A 290 24.31 6.86 12.74
C SER A 290 24.71 7.85 13.85
N ASN A 291 24.34 9.13 13.69
CA ASN A 291 24.65 10.17 14.68
C ASN A 291 23.90 10.04 16.01
N LYS A 292 22.90 9.15 16.10
CA LYS A 292 22.10 8.87 17.31
C LYS A 292 22.51 7.58 18.01
N VAL A 293 23.38 6.77 17.40
CA VAL A 293 23.88 5.52 18.01
C VAL A 293 24.46 5.74 19.42
N PRO A 294 25.26 6.78 19.70
CA PRO A 294 25.75 7.02 21.06
C PRO A 294 24.63 7.21 22.10
N LEU A 295 23.55 7.91 21.71
CA LEU A 295 22.37 8.11 22.55
C LEU A 295 21.63 6.78 22.79
N ILE A 296 21.45 5.98 21.73
CA ILE A 296 20.82 4.66 21.81
C ILE A 296 21.63 3.75 22.75
N VAL A 297 22.95 3.71 22.60
CA VAL A 297 23.85 2.94 23.48
C VAL A 297 23.75 3.41 24.93
N SER A 298 23.71 4.73 25.17
CA SER A 298 23.52 5.28 26.52
C SER A 298 22.21 4.83 27.15
N GLY A 299 21.12 4.78 26.39
CA GLY A 299 19.82 4.30 26.88
C GLY A 299 19.78 2.79 27.12
N LEU A 300 20.62 2.01 26.46
CA LEU A 300 20.72 0.56 26.64
C LEU A 300 21.50 0.16 27.90
N ARG A 301 22.51 0.94 28.30
CA ARG A 301 23.40 0.61 29.43
C ARG A 301 22.67 0.24 30.73
N PRO A 302 21.69 1.02 31.24
CA PRO A 302 21.00 0.70 32.50
C PRO A 302 20.26 -0.65 32.47
N ILE A 303 19.84 -1.11 31.29
CA ILE A 303 19.10 -2.35 31.10
C ILE A 303 20.04 -3.54 31.07
N LEU A 304 21.21 -3.38 30.46
CA LEU A 304 22.26 -4.40 30.47
C LEU A 304 22.85 -4.56 31.88
N ASP A 305 23.03 -3.46 32.61
CA ASP A 305 23.61 -3.45 33.96
C ASP A 305 22.64 -4.01 35.03
N SER A 306 21.34 -3.93 34.80
CA SER A 306 20.33 -4.52 35.70
C SER A 306 20.16 -6.03 35.54
N GLY A 307 20.53 -6.61 34.39
CA GLY A 307 20.52 -8.06 34.15
C GLY A 307 21.75 -8.81 34.71
N ASN A 308 22.84 -8.10 34.99
CA ASN A 308 24.09 -8.66 35.54
C ASN A 308 24.17 -8.66 37.07
N LYS A 309 23.06 -8.37 37.76
CA LYS A 309 22.93 -8.58 39.22
C LYS A 309 22.26 -9.93 39.49
N VAL A 310 23.01 -11.01 39.27
CA VAL A 310 22.72 -12.35 39.80
C VAL A 310 23.89 -12.77 40.67
#